data_AF-A0A7V1FW06-F1
#
_entry.id   AF-A0A7V1FW06-F1
#
_cell.length_a   1.000
_cell.length_b   1.000
_cell.length_c   1.000
_cell.angle_alpha   90.00
_cell.angle_beta   90.00
_cell.angle_gamma   90.00
#
_symmetry.space_group_name_H-M   'P 1'
#
loop_
_entity.id
_entity.type
_entity.pdbx_description
1 polymer ?
#
loop_
_entity_poly.entity_id
_entity_poly.type
_entity_poly.pdbx_seq_one_letter_code
_entity_poly.pdbx_strand_id
1 'polypeptide(L)'
;MKALVVYYSMYGHVHRMAEAIAEGAKQVKGFEVLIRRVPETLPDEVLEKMGALDAQKMFSSIPVCALDELEAADAIIFGTPTRFGNMCGQMRQFLDSTGQLWSRGALVGKAGSVFTSSATQ
;
A
#
# COMPACT_ATOMS: atom_id res chain seq x y z
N MET A 1 3.07 8.31 17.76
CA MET A 1 3.47 7.16 16.93
C MET A 1 2.82 7.31 15.56
N LYS A 2 3.48 6.84 14.50
CA LYS A 2 2.96 6.91 13.12
C LYS A 2 2.69 5.51 12.59
N ALA A 3 1.44 5.25 12.21
CA ALA A 3 1.07 4.05 11.48
C ALA A 3 0.86 4.41 10.00
N LEU A 4 1.53 3.69 9.11
CA LEU A 4 1.46 3.91 7.68
C LEU A 4 0.81 2.71 7.00
N VAL A 5 -0.33 2.93 6.36
CA VAL A 5 -0.98 1.95 5.50
C VAL A 5 -0.55 2.21 4.07
N VAL A 6 0.31 1.35 3.52
CA VAL A 6 0.79 1.43 2.15
C VAL A 6 0.13 0.33 1.33
N TYR A 7 -0.56 0.66 0.25
CA TYR A 7 -1.27 -0.35 -0.51
C TYR A 7 -1.19 -0.17 -2.03
N TYR A 8 -1.42 -1.27 -2.74
CA TYR A 8 -1.80 -1.27 -4.14
C TYR A 8 -3.25 -1.75 -4.28
N SER A 9 -4.01 -1.15 -5.20
CA SER A 9 -5.37 -1.59 -5.53
C SER A 9 -5.59 -1.39 -7.02
N MET A 10 -5.98 -2.45 -7.74
CA MET A 10 -6.36 -2.34 -9.16
C MET A 10 -7.83 -1.90 -9.30
N TYR A 11 -8.73 -2.58 -8.56
CA TYR A 11 -10.18 -2.48 -8.72
C TYR A 11 -10.92 -1.94 -7.47
N GLY A 12 -10.21 -1.47 -6.45
CA GLY A 12 -10.79 -0.81 -5.28
C GLY A 12 -10.96 -1.68 -4.02
N HIS A 13 -10.92 -3.02 -4.11
CA HIS A 13 -11.10 -3.89 -2.94
C HIS A 13 -10.05 -3.64 -1.84
N VAL A 14 -8.78 -3.56 -2.22
CA VAL A 14 -7.69 -3.31 -1.27
C VAL A 14 -7.74 -1.89 -0.74
N HIS A 15 -8.16 -0.92 -1.55
CA HIS A 15 -8.38 0.45 -1.10
C HIS A 15 -9.42 0.51 0.03
N ARG A 16 -10.58 -0.13 -0.15
CA ARG A 16 -11.63 -0.17 0.88
C ARG A 16 -11.15 -0.83 2.17
N MET A 17 -10.36 -1.89 2.08
CA MET A 17 -9.73 -2.49 3.26
C MET A 17 -8.70 -1.57 3.91
N ALA A 18 -7.91 -0.84 3.13
CA ALA A 18 -6.95 0.13 3.64
C ALA A 18 -7.65 1.24 4.44
N GLU A 19 -8.81 1.72 3.98
CA GLU A 19 -9.63 2.68 4.72
C GLU A 19 -10.13 2.10 6.05
N ALA A 20 -10.66 0.87 6.05
CA ALA A 20 -11.14 0.20 7.26
C ALA A 20 -10.00 -0.06 8.27
N ILE A 21 -8.82 -0.48 7.80
CA ILE A 21 -7.63 -0.66 8.64
C ILE A 21 -7.19 0.67 9.23
N ALA A 22 -7.16 1.73 8.42
CA ALA A 22 -6.79 3.05 8.90
C ALA A 22 -7.79 3.60 9.91
N GLU A 23 -9.09 3.38 9.70
CA GLU A 23 -10.14 3.72 10.66
C GLU A 23 -9.94 2.99 11.99
N GLY A 24 -9.69 1.68 11.97
CA GLY A 24 -9.38 0.91 13.18
C GLY A 24 -8.12 1.41 13.90
N ALA A 25 -7.04 1.66 13.16
CA ALA A 25 -5.80 2.17 13.73
C ALA A 25 -5.97 3.57 14.37
N LYS A 26 -6.81 4.44 13.80
CA LYS A 26 -7.11 5.78 14.34
C LYS A 26 -7.80 5.75 15.71
N GLN A 27 -8.42 4.63 16.10
CA GLN A 27 -9.06 4.49 17.41
C GLN A 27 -8.02 4.37 18.55
N VAL A 28 -6.77 4.04 18.23
CA VAL A 28 -5.69 3.93 19.22
C VAL A 28 -5.13 5.33 19.51
N LYS A 29 -5.26 5.79 20.77
CA LYS A 29 -4.73 7.10 21.19
C LYS A 29 -3.22 7.19 20.96
N GLY A 30 -2.77 8.33 20.44
CA GLY A 30 -1.35 8.62 20.21
C GLY A 30 -0.80 8.12 18.87
N PHE A 31 -1.64 7.54 18.01
CA PHE A 31 -1.30 7.22 16.62
C PHE A 31 -1.81 8.27 15.64
N GLU A 32 -0.89 8.79 14.83
CA GLU A 32 -1.20 9.42 13.54
C GLU A 32 -1.23 8.33 12.48
N VAL A 33 -2.29 8.29 11.67
CA VAL A 33 -2.46 7.24 10.64
C VAL A 33 -2.49 7.86 9.26
N LEU A 34 -1.56 7.42 8.41
CA LEU A 34 -1.44 7.85 7.03
C LEU A 34 -1.79 6.70 6.09
N ILE A 35 -2.45 7.04 4.98
CA ILE A 35 -2.72 6.11 3.89
C ILE A 35 -1.93 6.57 2.67
N ARG A 36 -1.22 5.64 2.02
CA ARG A 36 -0.47 5.86 0.80
C ARG A 36 -0.70 4.76 -0.23
N ARG A 37 -0.63 5.12 -1.50
CA ARG A 37 -0.61 4.18 -2.62
C ARG A 37 0.82 3.87 -3.02
N VAL A 38 1.08 2.68 -3.54
CA VAL A 38 2.29 2.47 -4.35
C VAL A 38 2.07 2.98 -5.77
N PRO A 39 3.13 3.32 -6.52
CA PRO A 39 3.00 3.74 -7.91
C PRO A 39 2.32 2.67 -8.78
N GLU A 40 1.51 3.12 -9.74
CA GLU A 40 1.08 2.27 -10.83
C GLU A 40 2.22 2.08 -11.84
N THR A 41 2.26 0.91 -12.46
CA THR A 41 3.31 0.49 -13.40
C THR A 41 2.77 0.26 -14.81
N LEU A 42 1.46 0.07 -14.95
CA LEU A 42 0.80 -0.10 -16.22
C LEU A 42 0.44 1.27 -16.83
N PRO A 43 0.59 1.44 -18.16
CA PRO A 43 0.08 2.62 -18.85
C PRO A 43 -1.46 2.73 -18.77
N ASP A 44 -1.98 3.95 -18.84
CA ASP A 44 -3.43 4.23 -18.78
C ASP A 44 -4.22 3.47 -19.85
N GLU A 45 -3.68 3.30 -21.06
CA GLU A 45 -4.31 2.52 -22.14
C GLU A 45 -4.50 1.04 -21.80
N VAL A 46 -3.61 0.47 -20.97
CA VAL A 46 -3.73 -0.93 -20.51
C VAL A 46 -4.77 -0.99 -19.41
N LEU A 47 -4.76 -0.03 -18.48
CA LEU A 47 -5.77 0.08 -17.43
C LEU A 47 -7.18 0.26 -17.99
N GLU A 48 -7.32 1.02 -19.08
CA GLU A 48 -8.60 1.21 -19.78
C GLU A 48 -9.13 -0.12 -20.33
N LYS A 49 -8.29 -0.85 -21.07
CA LYS A 49 -8.63 -2.18 -21.62
C LYS A 49 -8.96 -3.20 -20.52
N MET A 50 -8.38 -3.04 -19.34
CA MET A 50 -8.65 -3.88 -18.16
C MET A 50 -9.90 -3.46 -17.38
N GLY A 51 -10.58 -2.37 -17.75
CA GLY A 51 -11.72 -1.82 -17.03
C GLY A 51 -11.36 -1.26 -15.64
N ALA A 52 -10.10 -0.86 -15.43
CA ALA A 52 -9.57 -0.46 -14.12
C ALA A 52 -9.55 1.06 -13.90
N LEU A 53 -9.64 1.89 -14.96
CA LEU A 53 -9.48 3.34 -14.84
C LEU A 53 -10.45 4.00 -13.87
N ASP A 54 -11.72 3.63 -13.89
CA ASP A 54 -12.71 4.26 -13.00
C ASP A 54 -12.44 3.91 -11.54
N ALA A 55 -12.03 2.68 -11.25
CA ALA A 55 -11.57 2.30 -9.92
C ALA A 55 -10.32 3.10 -9.51
N GLN A 56 -9.32 3.23 -10.39
CA GLN A 56 -8.11 4.04 -10.12
C GLN A 56 -8.44 5.49 -9.76
N LYS A 57 -9.40 6.11 -10.47
CA LYS A 57 -9.83 7.50 -10.21
C LYS A 57 -10.39 7.66 -8.80
N MET A 58 -11.12 6.67 -8.27
CA MET A 58 -11.76 6.75 -6.94
C MET A 58 -10.76 7.04 -5.81
N PHE A 59 -9.53 6.55 -5.93
CA PHE A 59 -8.49 6.73 -4.92
C PHE A 59 -7.28 7.52 -5.44
N SER A 60 -7.43 8.24 -6.55
CA SER A 60 -6.38 9.06 -7.15
C SER A 60 -5.94 10.23 -6.25
N SER A 61 -6.81 10.69 -5.35
CA SER A 61 -6.51 11.73 -4.34
C SER A 61 -5.57 11.24 -3.23
N ILE A 62 -5.44 9.93 -3.01
CA ILE A 62 -4.50 9.38 -2.03
C ILE A 62 -3.08 9.55 -2.60
N PRO A 63 -2.12 10.13 -1.86
CA PRO A 63 -0.78 10.33 -2.39
C PRO A 63 -0.01 9.01 -2.54
N VAL A 64 0.95 9.01 -3.48
CA VAL A 64 1.91 7.91 -3.64
C VAL A 64 2.91 7.96 -2.48
N CYS A 65 3.26 6.80 -1.93
CA CYS A 65 4.19 6.67 -0.81
C CYS A 65 5.59 7.13 -1.20
N ALA A 66 6.14 8.08 -0.45
CA ALA A 66 7.56 8.37 -0.52
C ALA A 66 8.35 7.42 0.39
N LEU A 67 9.64 7.18 0.09
CA LEU A 67 10.45 6.21 0.82
C LEU A 67 10.81 6.67 2.24
N ASP A 68 10.94 7.97 2.45
CA ASP A 68 11.15 8.59 3.77
C ASP A 68 9.94 8.41 4.69
N GLU A 69 8.72 8.29 4.14
CA GLU A 69 7.53 7.97 4.93
C GLU A 69 7.59 6.56 5.54
N LEU A 70 8.23 5.60 4.85
CA LEU A 70 8.49 4.26 5.41
C LEU A 70 9.48 4.36 6.59
N GLU A 71 10.52 5.17 6.46
CA GLU A 71 11.52 5.40 7.51
C GLU A 71 10.92 6.13 8.72
N ALA A 72 10.00 7.07 8.49
CA ALA A 72 9.35 7.86 9.53
C ALA A 72 8.21 7.11 10.28
N ALA A 73 7.72 5.99 9.74
CA ALA A 73 6.65 5.21 10.35
C ALA A 73 7.16 4.36 11.53
N ASP A 74 6.35 4.16 12.56
CA ASP A 74 6.63 3.21 13.65
C ASP A 74 6.05 1.82 13.35
N ALA A 75 4.95 1.80 12.59
CA ALA A 75 4.30 0.60 12.10
C ALA A 75 3.91 0.77 10.63
N ILE A 76 4.13 -0.26 9.82
CA ILE A 76 3.81 -0.28 8.40
C ILE A 76 2.89 -1.46 8.10
N ILE A 77 1.77 -1.18 7.45
CA ILE A 77 0.76 -2.16 7.07
C ILE A 77 0.66 -2.19 5.56
N PHE A 78 1.07 -3.29 4.93
CA PHE A 78 1.10 -3.43 3.48
C PHE A 78 -0.19 -4.09 2.94
N GLY A 79 -0.81 -3.47 1.95
CA GLY A 79 -1.99 -4.00 1.25
C GLY A 79 -1.67 -4.34 -0.19
N THR A 80 -1.96 -5.57 -0.62
CA THR A 80 -1.79 -5.95 -2.03
C THR A 80 -2.87 -6.94 -2.47
N PRO A 81 -3.42 -6.84 -3.70
CA PRO A 81 -4.18 -7.95 -4.24
C PRO A 81 -3.23 -9.12 -4.49
N THR A 82 -3.76 -10.34 -4.43
CA THR A 82 -2.99 -11.52 -4.81
C THR A 82 -2.74 -11.54 -6.32
N ARG A 83 -1.54 -11.97 -6.71
CA ARG A 83 -1.20 -12.41 -8.06
C ARG A 83 -0.55 -13.78 -7.93
N PHE A 84 -1.34 -14.83 -8.17
CA PHE A 84 -0.90 -16.23 -8.05
C PHE A 84 -0.22 -16.55 -6.71
N GLY A 85 -0.86 -16.16 -5.60
CA GLY A 85 -0.34 -16.41 -4.24
C GLY A 85 0.78 -15.47 -3.80
N ASN A 86 1.18 -14.51 -4.65
CA ASN A 86 2.18 -13.50 -4.33
C ASN A 86 1.56 -12.09 -4.27
N MET A 87 2.36 -11.11 -3.82
CA MET A 87 2.05 -9.70 -4.02
C MET A 87 1.99 -9.33 -5.51
N CYS A 88 1.31 -8.25 -5.84
CA CYS A 88 1.30 -7.73 -7.20
C CYS A 88 2.67 -7.15 -7.62
N GLY A 89 2.89 -7.05 -8.93
CA GLY A 89 4.14 -6.49 -9.49
C GLY A 89 4.39 -5.04 -9.05
N GLN A 90 3.34 -4.23 -8.91
CA GLN A 90 3.42 -2.85 -8.44
C GLN A 90 4.00 -2.75 -7.02
N MET A 91 3.50 -3.59 -6.10
CA MET A 91 4.04 -3.66 -4.74
C MET A 91 5.47 -4.20 -4.73
N ARG A 92 5.77 -5.20 -5.56
CA ARG A 92 7.13 -5.75 -5.69
C ARG A 92 8.12 -4.68 -6.14
N GLN A 93 7.80 -3.93 -7.20
CA GLN A 93 8.67 -2.88 -7.73
C GLN A 93 8.87 -1.74 -6.71
N PHE A 94 7.82 -1.38 -5.97
CA PHE A 94 7.95 -0.42 -4.87
C PHE A 94 8.91 -0.93 -3.79
N LEU A 95 8.76 -2.18 -3.33
CA LEU A 95 9.66 -2.77 -2.34
C LEU A 95 11.09 -2.96 -2.88
N ASP A 96 11.27 -3.25 -4.16
CA ASP A 96 12.61 -3.32 -4.80
C ASP A 96 13.34 -1.97 -4.75
N SER A 97 12.61 -0.86 -4.71
CA SER A 97 13.20 0.49 -4.57
C SER A 97 13.69 0.80 -3.16
N THR A 98 13.45 -0.06 -2.17
CA THR A 98 13.80 0.17 -0.76
C THR A 98 15.24 -0.22 -0.38
N GLY A 99 16.11 -0.53 -1.37
CA GLY A 99 17.47 -1.02 -1.12
C GLY A 99 18.33 -0.12 -0.21
N GLN A 100 18.19 1.20 -0.32
CA GLN A 100 18.91 2.15 0.54
C GLN A 100 18.41 2.11 2.00
N LEU A 101 17.11 1.94 2.21
CA LEU A 101 16.53 1.77 3.54
C LEU A 101 17.03 0.47 4.17
N TRP A 102 17.06 -0.61 3.38
CA TRP A 102 17.58 -1.90 3.82
C TRP A 102 19.06 -1.82 4.23
N SER A 103 19.91 -1.21 3.40
CA SER A 103 21.36 -1.15 3.64
C SER A 103 21.74 -0.45 4.96
N ARG A 104 20.92 0.49 5.42
CA ARG A 104 21.12 1.25 6.68
C ARG A 104 20.31 0.68 7.85
N GLY A 105 19.55 -0.40 7.65
CA GLY A 105 18.67 -0.97 8.67
C GLY A 105 17.50 -0.05 9.06
N ALA A 106 17.08 0.87 8.18
CA ALA A 106 16.14 1.94 8.50
C ALA A 106 14.74 1.43 8.94
N LEU A 107 14.38 0.20 8.56
CA LEU A 107 13.11 -0.43 8.93
C LEU A 107 13.21 -1.44 10.08
N VAL A 108 14.43 -1.67 10.61
CA VAL A 108 14.66 -2.65 11.69
C VAL A 108 13.93 -2.22 12.96
N GLY A 109 13.23 -3.16 13.59
CA GLY A 109 12.51 -2.94 14.85
C GLY A 109 11.13 -2.28 14.70
N LYS A 110 10.74 -1.85 13.49
CA LYS A 110 9.39 -1.35 13.20
C LYS A 110 8.40 -2.51 13.10
N ALA A 111 7.15 -2.28 13.50
CA ALA A 111 6.11 -3.29 13.34
C ALA A 111 5.70 -3.43 11.87
N GLY A 112 5.66 -4.65 11.35
CA GLY A 112 5.20 -4.96 10.00
C GLY A 112 3.93 -5.81 10.01
N SER A 113 2.94 -5.46 9.19
CA SER A 113 1.73 -6.26 8.99
C SER A 113 1.30 -6.23 7.52
N VAL A 114 0.45 -7.17 7.11
CA VAL A 114 0.00 -7.33 5.72
C VAL A 114 -1.47 -7.72 5.66
N PHE A 115 -2.17 -7.24 4.63
CA PHE A 115 -3.51 -7.68 4.25
C PHE A 115 -3.60 -7.88 2.74
N THR A 116 -4.54 -8.70 2.29
CA THR A 116 -4.66 -9.09 0.89
C THR A 116 -6.11 -9.29 0.45
N SER A 117 -6.33 -9.31 -0.86
CA SER A 117 -7.61 -9.66 -1.50
C SER A 117 -7.36 -10.71 -2.58
N SER A 118 -8.16 -11.77 -2.59
CA SER A 118 -8.17 -12.83 -3.61
C SER A 118 -9.52 -12.93 -4.31
N ALA A 119 -9.53 -13.57 -5.49
CA ALA A 119 -10.74 -13.77 -6.28
C ALA A 119 -11.65 -14.86 -5.69
N THR A 120 -11.07 -15.95 -5.18
CA THR A 120 -11.75 -17.11 -4.62
C THR A 120 -10.98 -17.65 -3.41
N GLN A 121 -11.65 -18.49 -2.61
CA GLN A 121 -11.14 -19.08 -1.36
C GLN A 121 -10.01 -20.09 -1.62
#